data_AF-A0A966Q2W7-F1
#
_entry.id   AF-A0A966Q2W7-F1
#
_cell.length_a   1.000
_cell.length_b   1.000
_cell.length_c   1.000
_cell.angle_alpha   90.00
_cell.angle_beta   90.00
_cell.angle_gamma   90.00
#
_symmetry.space_group_name_H-M   'P 1'
#
loop_
_entity.id
_entity.type
_entity.pdbx_description
1 polymer ?
#
loop_
_entity_poly.entity_id
_entity_poly.type
_entity_poly.pdbx_seq_one_letter_code
_entity_poly.pdbx_strand_id
1 'polypeptide(L)' 'MKAQIIKIIDKTSRFTGKPAHMVCYKCEDGKSRTSWVDEGNANWLRWYDKLQVGNTLGGLNINAKGYIDADSFPEIIKEK' A
#
# COMPACT_ATOMS: atom_id res chain seq x y z
N MET A 1 5.08 -6.40 8.68
CA MET A 1 5.57 -5.11 9.22
C MET A 1 4.42 -4.13 9.37
N LYS A 2 4.65 -3.03 10.11
CA LYS A 2 3.72 -1.89 10.23
C LYS A 2 4.22 -0.67 9.48
N ALA A 3 3.30 0.10 8.89
CA ALA A 3 3.61 1.39 8.27
C ALA A 3 2.40 2.31 8.17
N GLN A 4 2.62 3.62 8.28
CA GLN A 4 1.59 4.63 8.08
C GLN A 4 1.56 5.11 6.63
N ILE A 5 0.37 5.22 6.04
CA ILE A 5 0.19 5.86 4.73
C ILE A 5 0.35 7.36 4.89
N ILE A 6 1.36 7.92 4.24
CA ILE A 6 1.67 9.36 4.29
C ILE A 6 1.23 10.10 3.04
N LYS A 7 1.08 9.40 1.91
CA LYS A 7 0.67 10.00 0.64
C LYS A 7 0.12 8.91 -0.29
N ILE A 8 -0.91 9.25 -1.05
CA ILE A 8 -1.42 8.45 -2.17
C ILE A 8 -1.35 9.32 -3.42
N ILE A 9 -0.87 8.75 -4.53
CA ILE A 9 -0.85 9.41 -5.84
C ILE A 9 -1.55 8.51 -6.84
N ASP A 10 -2.65 9.00 -7.39
CA ASP A 10 -3.45 8.28 -8.37
C ASP A 10 -2.86 8.42 -9.76
N LYS A 11 -2.81 7.30 -10.49
CA LYS A 11 -2.38 7.22 -11.89
C LYS A 11 -3.20 6.18 -12.63
N THR A 12 -3.07 6.17 -13.95
CA THR A 12 -3.53 5.04 -14.76
C THR A 12 -2.42 3.99 -14.86
N SER A 13 -2.77 2.74 -14.63
CA SER A 13 -1.87 1.59 -14.81
C SER A 13 -1.49 1.43 -16.28
N ARG A 14 -0.19 1.26 -16.53
CA ARG A 14 0.30 0.91 -17.87
C ARG A 14 0.03 -0.55 -18.23
N PHE A 15 -0.26 -1.40 -17.25
CA PHE A 15 -0.44 -2.84 -17.44
C PHE A 15 -1.91 -3.20 -17.67
N THR A 16 -2.81 -2.65 -16.85
CA THR A 16 -4.24 -3.00 -16.87
C THR A 16 -5.11 -1.92 -17.52
N GLY A 17 -4.57 -0.71 -17.73
CA GLY A 17 -5.34 0.46 -18.18
C GLY A 17 -6.32 1.00 -17.15
N LYS A 18 -6.38 0.42 -15.95
CA LYS A 18 -7.27 0.79 -14.85
C LYS A 18 -6.61 1.77 -13.89
N PRO A 19 -7.36 2.38 -12.95
CA PRO A 19 -6.76 3.20 -11.90
C PRO A 19 -5.73 2.39 -11.08
N ALA A 20 -4.65 3.07 -10.70
CA ALA A 20 -3.59 2.55 -9.85
C ALA A 20 -3.11 3.63 -8.89
N HIS A 21 -2.83 3.23 -7.66
CA HIS A 21 -2.47 4.09 -6.56
C HIS A 21 -1.02 3.83 -6.17
N MET A 22 -0.17 4.84 -6.30
CA MET A 22 1.15 4.81 -5.68
C MET A 22 1.02 5.25 -4.23
N VAL A 23 1.15 4.30 -3.32
CA VAL A 23 1.01 4.52 -1.90
C VAL A 23 2.39 4.69 -1.29
N CYS A 24 2.62 5.82 -0.63
CA CYS A 24 3.85 6.10 0.10
C CYS A 24 3.64 5.86 1.59
N TYR A 25 4.60 5.19 2.20
CA TYR A 25 4.55 4.76 3.59
C TYR A 25 5.72 5.31 4.39
N LYS A 26 5.46 5.64 5.66
CA LYS A 26 6.48 5.73 6.70
C LYS A 26 6.44 4.45 7.53
N CYS A 27 7.50 3.66 7.46
CA CYS A 27 7.57 2.34 8.08
C CYS A 27 8.05 2.41 9.54
N GLU A 28 7.70 1.38 10.32
CA GLU A 28 8.14 1.26 11.73
C GLU A 28 9.66 1.16 11.91
N ASP A 29 10.38 0.69 10.88
CA ASP A 29 11.84 0.66 10.84
C ASP A 29 12.48 2.01 10.47
N GLY A 30 11.68 3.08 10.43
CA GLY A 30 12.11 4.44 10.13
C GLY A 30 12.31 4.74 8.64
N LYS A 31 12.30 3.73 7.75
CA LYS A 31 12.49 3.94 6.31
C LYS A 31 11.16 4.33 5.64
N SER A 32 11.27 5.02 4.52
CA SER A 32 10.12 5.31 3.66
C SER A 32 10.08 4.31 2.52
N ARG A 33 8.90 3.78 2.22
CA ARG A 33 8.70 2.80 1.14
C ARG A 33 7.47 3.15 0.33
N THR A 34 7.35 2.54 -0.84
CA THR A 34 6.17 2.68 -1.69
C THR A 34 5.59 1.33 -2.07
N SER A 35 4.31 1.33 -2.44
CA SER A 35 3.64 0.23 -3.12
C SER A 35 2.84 0.77 -4.29
N TRP A 36 2.64 -0.06 -5.32
CA TRP A 36 1.70 0.20 -6.41
C TRP A 36 0.53 -0.75 -6.26
N VAL A 37 -0.65 -0.19 -6.00
CA VAL A 37 -1.89 -0.95 -5.84
C VAL A 37 -2.77 -0.63 -7.04
N ASP A 38 -3.11 -1.65 -7.84
CA ASP A 38 -3.79 -1.50 -9.13
C ASP A 38 -5.20 -2.11 -9.06
N GLU A 39 -6.22 -1.36 -9.42
CA GLU A 39 -7.62 -1.82 -9.41
C GLU A 39 -7.90 -2.95 -10.41
N GLY A 40 -7.01 -3.13 -11.39
CA GLY A 40 -7.07 -4.22 -12.36
C GLY A 40 -6.53 -5.54 -11.84
N ASN A 41 -5.83 -5.56 -10.71
CA ASN A 41 -5.28 -6.78 -10.14
C ASN A 41 -6.26 -7.41 -9.13
N ALA A 42 -6.23 -8.75 -9.04
CA ALA A 42 -7.11 -9.50 -8.13
C ALA A 42 -6.89 -9.15 -6.64
N ASN A 43 -5.69 -8.68 -6.29
CA ASN A 43 -5.35 -8.27 -4.93
C ASN A 43 -5.97 -6.91 -4.54
N TRP A 44 -6.54 -6.13 -5.48
CA TRP A 44 -7.20 -4.85 -5.21
C TRP A 44 -8.19 -4.89 -4.04
N LEU A 45 -9.00 -5.96 -3.98
CA LEU A 45 -10.02 -6.14 -2.94
C LEU A 45 -9.44 -6.24 -1.52
N ARG A 46 -8.14 -6.53 -1.39
CA ARG A 46 -7.45 -6.52 -0.10
C ARG A 46 -7.09 -5.11 0.35
N TRP A 47 -7.00 -4.15 -0.57
CA TRP A 47 -6.47 -2.82 -0.32
C TRP A 47 -7.51 -1.71 -0.34
N TYR A 48 -8.55 -1.80 -1.16
CA TYR A 48 -9.41 -0.66 -1.51
C TYR A 48 -9.96 0.13 -0.31
N ASP A 49 -10.37 -0.55 0.76
CA ASP A 49 -10.93 0.02 1.99
C ASP A 49 -9.87 0.55 2.97
N LYS A 50 -8.58 0.31 2.68
CA LYS A 50 -7.44 0.63 3.55
C LYS A 50 -6.64 1.82 3.02
N LEU A 51 -6.81 2.18 1.76
CA LEU A 51 -6.10 3.26 1.06
C LEU A 51 -6.60 4.65 1.48
N GLN A 52 -6.23 5.05 2.69
CA GLN A 52 -6.50 6.40 3.19
C GLN A 52 -5.25 6.97 3.85
N VAL A 53 -4.91 8.22 3.51
CA VAL A 53 -3.81 8.93 4.15
C VAL A 53 -4.08 9.05 5.65
N GLY A 54 -3.07 8.76 6.46
CA GLY A 54 -3.15 8.71 7.91
C GLY A 54 -3.37 7.32 8.48
N ASN A 55 -3.90 6.36 7.71
CA ASN A 55 -4.08 4.98 8.17
C ASN A 55 -2.73 4.34 8.48
N THR A 56 -2.64 3.67 9.63
CA THR A 56 -1.54 2.77 9.97
C THR A 56 -1.95 1.35 9.61
N LEU A 57 -1.16 0.69 8.76
CA LEU A 57 -1.40 -0.67 8.31
C LEU A 57 -0.40 -1.65 8.92
N GLY A 58 -0.91 -2.80 9.36
CA GLY A 58 -0.15 -4.01 9.68
C GLY A 58 -0.16 -5.01 8.51
N GLY A 59 0.43 -6.19 8.71
CA GLY A 59 0.36 -7.28 7.71
C GLY A 59 1.12 -7.02 6.40
N LEU A 60 1.96 -5.98 6.35
CA LEU A 60 2.70 -5.60 5.16
C LEU A 60 3.96 -6.46 4.99
N ASN A 61 4.25 -6.87 3.76
CA ASN A 61 5.48 -7.56 3.38
C ASN A 61 6.36 -6.64 2.53
N ILE A 62 7.68 -6.79 2.66
CA ILE A 62 8.65 -6.09 1.82
C ILE A 62 9.16 -7.10 0.79
N ASN A 63 9.11 -6.74 -0.50
CA ASN A 63 9.66 -7.59 -1.54
C ASN A 63 11.20 -7.45 -1.64
N ALA A 64 11.84 -8.31 -2.44
CA ALA A 64 13.30 -8.31 -2.61
C ALA A 64 13.89 -6.98 -3.13
N LYS A 65 13.06 -6.12 -3.73
CA LYS A 65 13.45 -4.79 -4.23
C LYS A 65 13.25 -3.67 -3.19
N GLY A 66 12.78 -4.00 -1.99
CA GLY A 66 12.59 -3.04 -0.90
C GLY A 66 11.25 -2.28 -0.93
N TYR A 67 10.34 -2.62 -1.84
CA TYR A 67 8.99 -2.04 -1.89
C TYR A 67 8.03 -2.80 -0.98
N ILE A 68 6.95 -2.14 -0.56
CA ILE A 68 5.82 -2.85 0.06
C ILE A 68 5.11 -3.66 -1.03
N ASP A 69 4.99 -4.95 -0.80
CA ASP A 69 4.42 -5.89 -1.75
C ASP A 69 2.90 -5.70 -1.85
N ALA A 70 2.38 -5.54 -3.08
CA ALA A 70 0.95 -5.43 -3.33
C ALA A 70 0.20 -6.75 -3.02
N ASP A 71 0.90 -7.87 -2.90
CA ASP A 71 0.32 -9.14 -2.48
C ASP A 71 0.21 -9.31 -0.95
N SER A 72 0.60 -8.29 -0.18
CA SER A 72 0.40 -8.26 1.26
C SER A 72 -1.08 -8.41 1.65
N PHE A 73 -1.32 -8.78 2.90
CA PHE A 73 -2.64 -8.79 3.54
C PHE A 73 -2.70 -7.65 4.55
N PRO A 74 -2.83 -6.38 4.08
CA PRO A 74 -2.84 -5.23 4.97
C PRO A 74 -4.03 -5.27 5.93
N GLU A 75 -3.85 -4.75 7.14
CA GLU A 75 -4.92 -4.60 8.13
C GLU A 75 -4.82 -3.21 8.78
N ILE A 76 -5.93 -2.51 8.98
CA ILE A 76 -5.92 -1.21 9.67
C ILE A 76 -5.65 -1.46 11.15
N ILE A 77 -4.56 -0.87 11.66
CA ILE A 77 -4.24 -0.85 13.08
C ILE A 77 -4.85 0.42 13.66
N LYS A 78 -5.85 0.27 14.53
CA LYS A 78 -6.33 1.38 15.37
C LYS A 78 -5.37 1.52 16.54
N GLU A 79 -4.62 2.62 16.58
CA GLU A 79 -3.91 3.01 17.79
C GLU A 79 -4.95 3.40 18.85
N LYS A 80 -4.87 2.78 20.03
CA LYS A 80 -5.76 3.04 21.18
C LYS A 80 -5.30 4.27 21.94
#